data_AF-A0A6N8U1S5-F1
#
_entry.id   AF-A0A6N8U1S5-F1
#
_cell.length_a   1.000
_cell.length_b   1.000
_cell.length_c   1.000
_cell.angle_alpha   90.00
_cell.angle_beta   90.00
_cell.angle_gamma   90.00
#
_symmetry.space_group_name_H-M   'P 1'
#
loop_
_entity.id
_entity.type
_entity.pdbx_description
1 polymer ?
#
loop_
_entity_poly.entity_id
_entity_poly.type
_entity_poly.pdbx_seq_one_letter_code
_entity_poly.pdbx_strand_id
1 'polypeptide(L)'
;MDKRMKENIPIFILLVVMLMFFLAFLVSETKIFKEKAPVVTFEEAVGHHLQNDTIDLELEDGSMLTAEEQRIRDAMAVDDSATEFQFLNLTEKVDVQPDEIAALLEGKGILEGMGDTFLEAQAKHGVNVLYLISHAQIETGNGRSQLAQGIEVDGDAYYNFFGIGAFDRQAVEEGSSYAAEADWSSPEAAILGGAAFIRENYLDNQQQTLYAMRWNPQQPGTHLYATDIEWAIKIGSILESHYARVEEEADHFITEYYQ
;
A
#
# COMPACT_ATOMS: atom_id res chain seq x y z
N MET A 1 3.44 -5.98 -30.77
CA MET A 1 2.83 -5.22 -29.66
C MET A 1 2.08 -4.02 -30.26
N ASP A 2 0.74 -3.98 -30.13
CA ASP A 2 -0.11 -2.91 -30.70
C ASP A 2 0.20 -1.55 -30.03
N LYS A 3 0.14 -0.47 -30.80
CA LYS A 3 0.42 0.90 -30.34
C LYS A 3 -0.57 1.34 -29.25
N ARG A 4 -1.82 0.87 -29.33
CA ARG A 4 -2.85 1.02 -28.29
C ARG A 4 -2.51 0.29 -26.99
N MET A 5 -1.81 -0.84 -27.09
CA MET A 5 -1.37 -1.58 -25.91
C MET A 5 -0.30 -0.78 -25.15
N LYS A 6 0.65 -0.16 -25.85
CA LYS A 6 1.71 0.67 -25.22
C LYS A 6 1.17 1.91 -24.48
N GLU A 7 0.10 2.52 -24.97
CA GLU A 7 -0.54 3.69 -24.33
C GLU A 7 -1.38 3.29 -23.10
N ASN A 8 -1.89 2.05 -23.05
CA ASN A 8 -2.75 1.55 -21.98
C ASN A 8 -2.04 0.66 -20.95
N ILE A 9 -0.75 0.35 -21.13
CA ILE A 9 0.06 -0.42 -20.15
C ILE A 9 -0.03 0.18 -18.73
N PRO A 10 0.06 1.52 -18.51
CA PRO A 10 -0.04 2.10 -17.17
C PRO A 10 -1.42 1.87 -16.52
N ILE A 11 -2.49 1.86 -17.33
CA ILE A 11 -3.87 1.63 -16.87
C ILE A 11 -4.08 0.15 -16.54
N PHE A 12 -3.54 -0.75 -17.36
CA PHE A 12 -3.64 -2.19 -17.12
C PHE A 12 -2.85 -2.60 -15.88
N ILE A 13 -1.62 -2.11 -15.72
CA ILE A 13 -0.82 -2.33 -14.51
C ILE A 13 -1.57 -1.81 -13.28
N LEU A 14 -2.25 -0.67 -13.36
CA LEU A 14 -2.97 -0.15 -12.20
C LEU A 14 -4.25 -0.94 -11.86
N LEU A 15 -5.05 -1.32 -12.86
CA LEU A 15 -6.24 -2.17 -12.63
C LEU A 15 -5.82 -3.52 -12.03
N VAL A 16 -4.68 -4.04 -12.48
CA VAL A 16 -4.02 -5.20 -11.89
C VAL A 16 -3.67 -4.94 -10.44
N VAL A 17 -2.96 -3.84 -10.16
CA VAL A 17 -2.54 -3.42 -8.82
C VAL A 17 -3.75 -3.32 -7.88
N MET A 18 -4.83 -2.70 -8.31
CA MET A 18 -6.04 -2.60 -7.52
C MET A 18 -6.79 -3.93 -7.32
N LEU A 19 -6.77 -4.83 -8.30
CA LEU A 19 -7.30 -6.18 -8.13
C LEU A 19 -6.52 -6.95 -7.06
N MET A 20 -5.20 -6.74 -6.96
CA MET A 20 -4.37 -7.33 -5.90
C MET A 20 -4.83 -6.90 -4.51
N PHE A 21 -5.04 -5.60 -4.29
CA PHE A 21 -5.53 -5.10 -3.01
C PHE A 21 -6.96 -5.52 -2.73
N PHE A 22 -7.83 -5.55 -3.75
CA PHE A 22 -9.22 -5.96 -3.55
C PHE A 22 -9.33 -7.42 -3.06
N LEU A 23 -8.54 -8.34 -3.64
CA LEU A 23 -8.52 -9.73 -3.19
C LEU A 23 -8.00 -9.85 -1.76
N ALA A 24 -6.94 -9.13 -1.43
CA ALA A 24 -6.37 -9.12 -0.08
C ALA A 24 -7.36 -8.53 0.94
N PHE A 25 -8.02 -7.42 0.59
CA PHE A 25 -9.06 -6.75 1.38
C PHE A 25 -10.26 -7.66 1.66
N LEU A 26 -10.79 -8.37 0.65
CA LEU A 26 -11.91 -9.30 0.85
C LEU A 26 -11.57 -10.44 1.84
N VAL A 27 -10.37 -11.00 1.75
CA VAL A 27 -9.93 -12.07 2.66
C VAL A 27 -9.70 -11.53 4.07
N SER A 28 -9.20 -10.30 4.18
CA SER A 28 -9.07 -9.56 5.44
C SER A 28 -10.42 -9.37 6.14
N GLU A 29 -11.40 -8.76 5.47
CA GLU A 29 -12.69 -8.38 6.07
C GLU A 29 -13.57 -9.59 6.44
N THR A 30 -13.43 -10.72 5.74
CA THR A 30 -14.23 -11.92 5.99
C THR A 30 -13.76 -12.72 7.20
N LYS A 31 -12.55 -12.48 7.71
CA LYS A 31 -11.98 -13.17 8.86
C LYS A 31 -11.89 -12.22 10.05
N ILE A 32 -12.90 -12.24 10.93
CA ILE A 32 -12.87 -11.52 12.21
C ILE A 32 -11.85 -12.21 13.13
N PHE A 33 -10.69 -11.59 13.37
CA PHE A 33 -9.60 -12.21 14.12
C PHE A 33 -9.68 -11.99 15.64
N LYS A 34 -9.72 -13.11 16.36
CA LYS A 34 -9.38 -13.25 17.79
C LYS A 34 -8.57 -14.52 17.98
N GLU A 35 -7.25 -14.37 18.07
CA GLU A 35 -6.29 -15.10 18.94
C GLU A 35 -4.85 -14.77 18.49
N LYS A 36 -3.94 -14.48 19.43
CA LYS A 36 -2.50 -14.38 19.11
C LYS A 36 -2.01 -15.77 18.71
N ALA A 37 -1.63 -15.94 17.45
CA ALA A 37 -0.96 -17.16 17.02
C ALA A 37 0.45 -17.22 17.65
N PRO A 38 1.01 -18.42 17.83
CA PRO A 38 2.37 -18.58 18.35
C PRO A 38 3.38 -17.92 17.41
N VAL A 39 4.49 -17.46 17.96
CA VAL A 39 5.64 -16.99 17.17
C VAL A 39 6.10 -18.15 16.28
N VAL A 40 6.10 -17.95 14.97
CA VAL A 40 6.43 -18.96 13.96
C VAL A 40 7.89 -18.84 13.52
N THR A 41 8.47 -19.93 13.04
CA THR A 41 9.74 -19.92 12.30
C THR A 41 9.53 -19.34 10.90
N PHE A 42 10.61 -18.88 10.27
CA PHE A 42 10.56 -18.40 8.87
C PHE A 42 9.99 -19.45 7.92
N GLU A 43 10.39 -20.72 8.08
CA GLU A 43 9.91 -21.84 7.26
C GLU A 43 8.41 -22.11 7.41
N GLU A 44 7.88 -22.01 8.63
CA GLU A 44 6.45 -22.14 8.87
C GLU A 44 5.69 -20.98 8.24
N ALA A 45 6.21 -19.75 8.37
CA ALA A 45 5.60 -18.57 7.76
C ALA A 45 5.54 -18.67 6.23
N VAL A 46 6.61 -19.11 5.58
CA VAL A 46 6.62 -19.40 4.14
C VAL A 46 5.58 -20.47 3.80
N GLY A 47 5.54 -21.57 4.58
CA GLY A 47 4.56 -22.64 4.39
C GLY A 47 3.10 -22.16 4.46
N HIS A 48 2.81 -21.16 5.29
CA HIS A 48 1.50 -20.52 5.37
C HIS A 48 1.19 -19.67 4.13
N HIS A 49 2.15 -18.93 3.59
CA HIS A 49 1.95 -18.14 2.36
C HIS A 49 1.73 -19.03 1.13
N LEU A 50 2.42 -20.17 1.03
CA LEU A 50 2.17 -21.15 -0.05
C LEU A 50 0.77 -21.78 -0.02
N GLN A 51 0.06 -21.68 1.10
CA GLN A 51 -1.25 -22.28 1.34
C GLN A 51 -2.33 -21.24 1.67
N ASN A 52 -2.02 -19.96 1.59
CA ASN A 52 -2.94 -18.89 1.97
C ASN A 52 -4.11 -18.80 0.97
N ASP A 53 -5.17 -18.11 1.38
CA ASP A 53 -6.33 -17.88 0.50
C ASP A 53 -6.09 -16.75 -0.52
N THR A 54 -4.95 -16.05 -0.40
CA THR A 54 -4.56 -14.90 -1.24
C THR A 54 -3.35 -15.27 -2.08
N ILE A 55 -3.54 -15.62 -3.35
CA ILE A 55 -2.44 -16.01 -4.26
C ILE A 55 -1.36 -14.92 -4.25
N ASP A 56 -0.13 -15.27 -3.85
CA ASP A 56 1.04 -14.40 -3.97
C ASP A 56 1.44 -14.26 -5.44
N LEU A 57 1.59 -13.01 -5.92
CA LEU A 57 1.79 -12.68 -7.32
C LEU A 57 3.12 -11.97 -7.53
N GLU A 58 3.65 -12.12 -8.74
CA GLU A 58 4.73 -11.29 -9.27
C GLU A 58 4.38 -10.74 -10.65
N LEU A 59 4.95 -9.58 -10.97
CA LEU A 59 4.82 -8.95 -12.29
C LEU A 59 6.04 -9.27 -13.13
N GLU A 60 5.85 -10.07 -14.18
CA GLU A 60 6.88 -10.41 -15.16
C GLU A 60 6.41 -10.01 -16.56
N ASP A 61 7.19 -9.17 -17.26
CA ASP A 61 6.88 -8.69 -18.63
C ASP A 61 5.47 -8.10 -18.81
N GLY A 62 4.93 -7.47 -17.76
CA GLY A 62 3.59 -6.87 -17.76
C GLY A 62 2.44 -7.89 -17.61
N SER A 63 2.76 -9.14 -17.30
CA SER A 63 1.81 -10.19 -16.94
C SER A 63 1.91 -10.51 -15.45
N MET A 64 0.76 -10.81 -14.82
CA MET A 64 0.75 -11.35 -13.47
C MET A 64 0.91 -12.85 -13.53
N LEU A 65 1.85 -13.36 -12.75
CA LEU A 65 2.06 -14.78 -12.54
C LEU A 65 1.96 -15.08 -11.05
N THR A 66 1.53 -16.30 -10.72
CA THR A 66 1.67 -16.81 -9.35
C THR A 66 3.16 -16.94 -9.06
N ALA A 67 3.61 -16.31 -7.96
CA ALA A 67 5.01 -16.35 -7.57
C ALA A 67 5.43 -17.78 -7.20
N GLU A 68 6.62 -18.18 -7.67
CA GLU A 68 7.21 -19.44 -7.24
C GLU A 68 7.65 -19.38 -5.76
N GLU A 69 7.71 -20.53 -5.09
CA GLU A 69 8.08 -20.62 -3.67
C GLU A 69 9.41 -19.91 -3.37
N GLN A 70 10.42 -20.06 -4.23
CA GLN A 70 11.71 -19.40 -4.03
C GLN A 70 11.57 -17.88 -4.08
N ARG A 71 10.73 -17.33 -4.96
CA ARG A 71 10.50 -15.89 -5.05
C ARG A 71 9.79 -15.35 -3.81
N ILE A 72 8.83 -16.11 -3.27
CA ILE A 72 8.17 -15.77 -2.00
C ILE A 72 9.19 -15.77 -0.85
N ARG A 73 10.04 -16.80 -0.77
CA ARG A 73 11.12 -16.89 0.22
C ARG A 73 12.07 -15.70 0.14
N ASP A 74 12.53 -15.37 -1.06
CA ASP A 74 13.46 -14.26 -1.28
C ASP A 74 12.82 -12.92 -0.89
N ALA A 75 11.55 -12.71 -1.21
CA ALA A 75 10.83 -11.47 -0.87
C ALA A 75 10.48 -11.36 0.62
N MET A 76 10.33 -12.49 1.32
CA MET A 76 10.11 -12.54 2.77
C MET A 76 11.41 -12.45 3.58
N ALA A 77 12.58 -12.69 2.99
CA ALA A 77 13.85 -12.74 3.70
C ALA A 77 14.18 -11.38 4.34
N VAL A 78 14.51 -11.40 5.64
CA VAL A 78 14.79 -10.18 6.40
C VAL A 78 16.23 -9.70 6.17
N ASP A 79 17.20 -10.61 6.25
CA ASP A 79 18.63 -10.28 6.24
C ASP A 79 19.17 -9.84 4.85
N ASP A 80 18.53 -10.28 3.77
CA ASP A 80 18.93 -9.99 2.37
C ASP A 80 17.93 -9.06 1.67
N SER A 81 17.19 -8.28 2.44
CA SER A 81 16.25 -7.30 1.93
C SER A 81 16.93 -6.24 1.05
N ALA A 82 16.28 -5.90 -0.07
CA ALA A 82 16.74 -4.84 -0.99
C ALA A 82 16.66 -3.42 -0.40
N THR A 83 15.86 -3.21 0.66
CA THR A 83 15.75 -1.92 1.37
C THR A 83 15.33 -2.16 2.81
N GLU A 84 16.02 -1.55 3.77
CA GLU A 84 15.65 -1.65 5.19
C GLU A 84 14.37 -0.89 5.53
N PHE A 85 13.97 0.07 4.68
CA PHE A 85 12.77 0.89 4.89
C PHE A 85 11.46 0.11 4.83
N GLN A 86 11.46 -1.14 4.35
CA GLN A 86 10.29 -2.00 4.52
C GLN A 86 10.04 -2.41 5.99
N PHE A 87 11.06 -2.27 6.84
CA PHE A 87 11.03 -2.60 8.27
C PHE A 87 10.84 -1.37 9.16
N LEU A 88 10.73 -0.16 8.59
CA LEU A 88 10.55 1.07 9.34
C LEU A 88 9.18 1.09 10.05
N ASN A 89 9.15 1.51 11.32
CA ASN A 89 7.93 1.74 12.07
C ASN A 89 7.16 2.95 11.51
N LEU A 90 6.05 2.69 10.84
CA LEU A 90 5.22 3.68 10.16
C LEU A 90 4.27 4.45 11.10
N THR A 91 4.25 4.11 12.40
CA THR A 91 3.45 4.82 13.40
C THR A 91 4.11 6.10 13.93
N GLU A 92 5.34 6.36 13.48
CA GLU A 92 6.14 7.48 13.91
C GLU A 92 6.05 8.64 12.91
N LYS A 93 5.82 9.83 13.46
CA LYS A 93 5.72 11.05 12.67
C LYS A 93 7.12 11.51 12.28
N VAL A 94 7.23 12.08 11.09
CA VAL A 94 8.47 12.72 10.61
C VAL A 94 8.33 14.23 10.79
N ASP A 95 9.39 14.88 11.28
CA ASP A 95 9.43 16.34 11.49
C ASP A 95 9.86 17.07 10.22
N VAL A 96 8.95 17.15 9.25
CA VAL A 96 9.19 17.76 7.93
C VAL A 96 8.39 19.04 7.75
N GLN A 97 8.94 19.95 6.97
CA GLN A 97 8.34 21.23 6.64
C GLN A 97 7.40 21.12 5.41
N PRO A 98 6.37 21.98 5.31
CA PRO A 98 5.46 22.00 4.16
C PRO A 98 6.17 22.12 2.81
N ASP A 99 7.22 22.93 2.70
CA ASP A 99 7.97 23.13 1.44
C ASP A 99 8.74 21.87 1.02
N GLU A 100 9.21 21.07 1.98
CA GLU A 100 9.89 19.79 1.71
C GLU A 100 8.89 18.78 1.14
N ILE A 101 7.71 18.67 1.76
CA ILE A 101 6.63 17.83 1.26
C ILE A 101 6.15 18.30 -0.12
N ALA A 102 5.98 19.60 -0.32
CA ALA A 102 5.59 20.15 -1.61
C ALA A 102 6.60 19.78 -2.71
N ALA A 103 7.90 19.81 -2.42
CA ALA A 103 8.95 19.40 -3.35
C ALA A 103 8.90 17.90 -3.71
N LEU A 104 8.50 17.02 -2.78
CA LEU A 104 8.30 15.59 -3.06
C LEU A 104 7.11 15.33 -4.01
N LEU A 105 6.12 16.23 -3.98
CA LEU A 105 4.87 16.13 -4.72
C LEU A 105 4.89 16.91 -6.05
N GLU A 106 5.94 17.69 -6.32
CA GLU A 106 6.08 18.44 -7.58
C GLU A 106 6.07 17.49 -8.80
N GLY A 107 5.22 17.81 -9.77
CA GLY A 107 5.00 17.03 -10.97
C GLY A 107 4.29 15.69 -10.76
N LYS A 108 3.75 15.41 -9.57
CA LYS A 108 3.09 14.14 -9.22
C LYS A 108 1.58 14.15 -9.51
N GLY A 109 1.19 14.80 -10.60
CA GLY A 109 -0.20 14.80 -11.08
C GLY A 109 -1.17 15.32 -10.03
N ILE A 110 -2.22 14.58 -9.71
CA ILE A 110 -3.24 14.99 -8.73
C ILE A 110 -2.70 15.10 -7.30
N LEU A 111 -1.53 14.51 -7.00
CA LEU A 111 -0.89 14.63 -5.70
C LEU A 111 -0.14 15.95 -5.53
N GLU A 112 0.15 16.66 -6.64
CA GLU A 112 0.78 17.98 -6.58
C GLU A 112 -0.12 18.96 -5.82
N GLY A 113 0.46 19.70 -4.87
CA GLY A 113 -0.28 20.65 -4.03
C GLY A 113 -1.02 20.01 -2.83
N MET A 114 -0.98 18.68 -2.65
CA MET A 114 -1.63 17.99 -1.53
C MET A 114 -0.77 17.91 -0.26
N GLY A 115 0.33 18.66 -0.18
CA GLY A 115 1.30 18.53 0.91
C GLY A 115 0.72 18.80 2.30
N ASP A 116 -0.06 19.88 2.43
CA ASP A 116 -0.74 20.21 3.69
C ASP A 116 -1.71 19.11 4.12
N THR A 117 -2.42 18.49 3.17
CA THR A 117 -3.34 17.38 3.45
C THR A 117 -2.61 16.14 3.95
N PHE A 118 -1.47 15.79 3.36
CA PHE A 118 -0.64 14.68 3.83
C PHE A 118 -0.07 14.94 5.24
N LEU A 119 0.35 16.18 5.52
CA LEU A 119 0.79 16.60 6.86
C LEU A 119 -0.36 16.55 7.87
N GLU A 120 -1.56 16.97 7.48
CA GLU A 120 -2.76 16.85 8.31
C GLU A 120 -3.07 15.39 8.62
N ALA A 121 -3.00 14.51 7.62
CA ALA A 121 -3.20 13.07 7.79
C ALA A 121 -2.22 12.48 8.81
N GLN A 122 -0.93 12.83 8.72
CA GLN A 122 0.07 12.45 9.73
C GLN A 122 -0.29 13.00 11.10
N ALA A 123 -0.63 14.29 11.20
CA ALA A 123 -0.93 14.93 12.47
C ALA A 123 -2.11 14.26 13.19
N LYS A 124 -3.17 13.97 12.43
CA LYS A 124 -4.46 13.45 12.91
C LYS A 124 -4.43 11.96 13.20
N HIS A 125 -3.81 11.16 12.33
CA HIS A 125 -3.86 9.69 12.41
C HIS A 125 -2.56 9.06 12.93
N GLY A 126 -1.49 9.84 13.11
CA GLY A 126 -0.22 9.32 13.61
C GLY A 126 0.37 8.29 12.66
N VAL A 127 0.34 8.60 11.37
CA VAL A 127 0.93 7.79 10.30
C VAL A 127 2.07 8.58 9.68
N ASN A 128 3.20 7.92 9.45
CA ASN A 128 4.37 8.51 8.82
C ASN A 128 4.01 9.14 7.46
N VAL A 129 4.24 10.46 7.32
CA VAL A 129 3.84 11.23 6.14
C VAL A 129 4.61 10.82 4.89
N LEU A 130 5.90 10.50 5.01
CA LEU A 130 6.73 10.09 3.89
C LEU A 130 6.24 8.74 3.35
N TYR A 131 5.82 7.83 4.24
CA TYR A 131 5.18 6.58 3.84
C TYR A 131 3.85 6.80 3.11
N LEU A 132 2.97 7.67 3.61
CA LEU A 132 1.70 7.97 2.92
C LEU A 132 1.94 8.48 1.50
N ILE A 133 2.95 9.34 1.31
CA ILE A 133 3.33 9.86 -0.01
C ILE A 133 3.91 8.75 -0.89
N SER A 134 4.84 7.94 -0.38
CA SER A 134 5.43 6.82 -1.13
C SER A 134 4.38 5.83 -1.60
N HIS A 135 3.47 5.46 -0.70
CA HIS A 135 2.38 4.54 -0.98
C HIS A 135 1.45 5.12 -2.05
N ALA A 136 0.99 6.36 -1.87
CA ALA A 136 0.16 7.02 -2.87
C ALA A 136 0.86 7.13 -4.23
N GLN A 137 2.15 7.41 -4.28
CA GLN A 137 2.91 7.46 -5.54
C GLN A 137 2.95 6.12 -6.28
N ILE A 138 3.08 4.99 -5.57
CA ILE A 138 2.98 3.66 -6.18
C ILE A 138 1.56 3.43 -6.71
N GLU A 139 0.56 3.62 -5.85
CA GLU A 139 -0.84 3.28 -6.16
C GLU A 139 -1.48 4.16 -7.22
N THR A 140 -0.90 5.32 -7.49
CA THR A 140 -1.47 6.26 -8.47
C THR A 140 -0.59 6.44 -9.70
N GLY A 141 0.54 5.71 -9.78
CA GLY A 141 1.54 5.92 -10.81
C GLY A 141 2.05 7.37 -10.82
N ASN A 142 2.48 7.86 -9.66
CA ASN A 142 2.84 9.26 -9.39
C ASN A 142 1.69 10.25 -9.67
N GLY A 143 0.47 9.92 -9.24
CA GLY A 143 -0.74 10.75 -9.33
C GLY A 143 -1.26 10.99 -10.75
N ARG A 144 -0.76 10.23 -11.73
CA ARG A 144 -1.04 10.44 -13.16
C ARG A 144 -1.95 9.37 -13.75
N SER A 145 -2.25 8.31 -13.01
CA SER A 145 -3.14 7.28 -13.49
C SER A 145 -4.55 7.83 -13.70
N GLN A 146 -5.29 7.20 -14.62
CA GLN A 146 -6.68 7.59 -14.89
C GLN A 146 -7.57 7.38 -13.66
N LEU A 147 -7.39 6.29 -12.92
CA LEU A 147 -8.17 6.00 -11.70
C LEU A 147 -7.87 7.00 -10.58
N ALA A 148 -6.63 7.50 -10.49
CA ALA A 148 -6.30 8.55 -9.53
C ALA A 148 -6.99 9.88 -9.83
N GLN A 149 -7.47 10.13 -11.06
CA GLN A 149 -8.27 11.33 -11.37
C GLN A 149 -9.70 11.25 -10.82
N GLY A 150 -10.05 10.11 -10.20
CA GLY A 150 -11.36 9.84 -9.65
C GLY A 150 -12.31 9.20 -10.64
N ILE A 151 -13.39 8.63 -10.11
CA ILE A 151 -14.46 7.99 -10.87
C ILE A 151 -15.74 8.80 -10.69
N GLU A 152 -16.22 9.39 -11.77
CA GLU A 152 -17.48 10.14 -11.80
C GLU A 152 -18.69 9.21 -11.98
N VAL A 153 -19.61 9.26 -11.01
CA VAL A 153 -20.89 8.55 -11.00
C VAL A 153 -21.99 9.50 -10.52
N ASP A 154 -23.05 9.63 -11.32
CA ASP A 154 -24.25 10.44 -11.01
C ASP A 154 -24.00 11.90 -10.60
N GLY A 155 -22.85 12.47 -10.99
CA GLY A 155 -22.48 13.86 -10.73
C GLY A 155 -21.52 14.05 -9.55
N ASP A 156 -21.23 12.98 -8.81
CA ASP A 156 -20.21 12.93 -7.77
C ASP A 156 -18.94 12.26 -8.31
N ALA A 157 -17.78 12.62 -7.73
CA ALA A 157 -16.49 12.03 -8.07
C ALA A 157 -15.86 11.41 -6.83
N TYR A 158 -15.42 10.16 -6.91
CA TYR A 158 -14.78 9.45 -5.80
C TYR A 158 -13.31 9.20 -6.11
N TYR A 159 -12.45 9.17 -5.10
CA TYR A 159 -11.00 9.03 -5.24
C TYR A 159 -10.45 7.91 -4.34
N ASN A 160 -9.40 7.21 -4.78
CA ASN A 160 -8.69 6.22 -3.97
C ASN A 160 -7.21 6.23 -4.32
N PHE A 161 -6.36 6.54 -3.34
CA PHE A 161 -4.91 6.67 -3.52
C PHE A 161 -4.10 5.57 -2.83
N PHE A 162 -4.75 4.59 -2.21
CA PHE A 162 -4.07 3.57 -1.40
C PHE A 162 -4.53 2.15 -1.73
N GLY A 163 -5.24 1.97 -2.85
CA GLY A 163 -5.75 0.68 -3.30
C GLY A 163 -6.82 0.07 -2.37
N ILE A 164 -7.51 0.86 -1.53
CA ILE A 164 -8.38 0.32 -0.48
C ILE A 164 -9.71 -0.18 -1.07
N GLY A 165 -9.96 -1.48 -0.98
CA GLY A 165 -11.20 -2.11 -1.46
C GLY A 165 -11.39 -2.04 -2.98
N ALA A 166 -12.59 -2.38 -3.45
CA ALA A 166 -12.92 -2.29 -4.87
C ALA A 166 -13.00 -0.83 -5.30
N PHE A 167 -12.37 -0.48 -6.43
CA PHE A 167 -12.47 0.87 -6.96
C PHE A 167 -12.35 0.88 -8.50
N ASP A 168 -13.45 0.48 -9.13
CA ASP A 168 -13.70 0.66 -10.56
C ASP A 168 -15.10 1.27 -10.76
N ARG A 169 -15.46 1.60 -12.01
CA ARG A 169 -16.75 2.24 -12.30
C ARG A 169 -17.93 1.40 -11.84
N GLN A 170 -17.87 0.08 -12.04
CA GLN A 170 -18.94 -0.82 -11.64
C GLN A 170 -19.06 -0.87 -10.12
N ALA A 171 -17.96 -0.97 -9.40
CA ALA A 171 -17.96 -0.99 -7.94
C ALA A 171 -18.51 0.31 -7.33
N VAL A 172 -18.19 1.46 -7.93
CA VAL A 172 -18.75 2.75 -7.49
C VAL A 172 -20.26 2.82 -7.82
N GLU A 173 -20.69 2.45 -9.03
CA GLU A 173 -22.10 2.44 -9.43
C GLU A 173 -22.96 1.45 -8.62
N GLU A 174 -22.41 0.29 -8.27
CA GLU A 174 -23.08 -0.74 -7.47
C GLU A 174 -22.98 -0.49 -5.96
N GLY A 175 -22.23 0.53 -5.53
CA GLY A 175 -22.02 0.87 -4.12
C GLY A 175 -21.15 -0.14 -3.35
N SER A 176 -20.42 -1.01 -4.04
CA SER A 176 -19.46 -1.94 -3.43
C SER A 176 -18.06 -1.34 -3.28
N SER A 177 -17.87 -0.10 -3.72
CA SER A 177 -16.63 0.65 -3.53
C SER A 177 -16.53 1.27 -2.15
N TYR A 178 -15.43 0.98 -1.45
CA TYR A 178 -15.14 1.57 -0.14
C TYR A 178 -15.03 3.09 -0.20
N ALA A 179 -14.45 3.64 -1.28
CA ALA A 179 -14.32 5.09 -1.45
C ALA A 179 -15.69 5.79 -1.55
N ALA A 180 -16.69 5.14 -2.14
CA ALA A 180 -18.05 5.66 -2.20
C ALA A 180 -18.76 5.55 -0.85
N GLU A 181 -18.63 4.40 -0.17
CA GLU A 181 -19.21 4.18 1.16
C GLU A 181 -18.64 5.15 2.21
N ALA A 182 -17.34 5.42 2.14
CA ALA A 182 -16.62 6.32 3.04
C ALA A 182 -16.66 7.80 2.62
N ASP A 183 -17.42 8.14 1.57
CA ASP A 183 -17.58 9.51 1.03
C ASP A 183 -16.23 10.20 0.73
N TRP A 184 -15.35 9.51 0.01
CA TRP A 184 -14.08 10.06 -0.48
C TRP A 184 -14.32 10.89 -1.75
N SER A 185 -15.16 11.91 -1.62
CA SER A 185 -15.66 12.76 -2.71
C SER A 185 -14.70 13.89 -3.13
N SER A 186 -13.51 13.95 -2.52
CA SER A 186 -12.41 14.83 -2.93
C SER A 186 -11.05 14.14 -2.74
N PRO A 187 -9.98 14.62 -3.41
CA PRO A 187 -8.63 14.14 -3.15
C PRO A 187 -8.24 14.23 -1.67
N GLU A 188 -8.61 15.32 -1.00
CA GLU A 188 -8.31 15.53 0.42
C GLU A 188 -9.03 14.52 1.31
N ALA A 189 -10.31 14.25 1.03
CA ALA A 189 -11.09 13.24 1.74
C ALA A 189 -10.47 11.84 1.57
N ALA A 190 -10.00 11.49 0.37
CA ALA A 190 -9.34 10.22 0.10
C ALA A 190 -7.98 10.09 0.81
N ILE A 191 -7.19 11.16 0.89
CA ILE A 191 -5.90 11.16 1.63
C ILE A 191 -6.15 10.96 3.13
N LEU A 192 -7.04 11.77 3.72
CA LEU A 192 -7.35 11.70 5.15
C LEU A 192 -8.02 10.37 5.52
N GLY A 193 -9.00 9.93 4.74
CA GLY A 193 -9.72 8.68 4.94
C GLY A 193 -8.85 7.45 4.75
N GLY A 194 -7.98 7.44 3.74
CA GLY A 194 -7.03 6.36 3.52
C GLY A 194 -6.00 6.25 4.64
N ALA A 195 -5.49 7.38 5.14
CA ALA A 195 -4.60 7.39 6.31
C ALA A 195 -5.29 6.87 7.57
N ALA A 196 -6.56 7.24 7.80
CA ALA A 196 -7.37 6.69 8.88
C ALA A 196 -7.54 5.17 8.74
N PHE A 197 -7.89 4.70 7.55
CA PHE A 197 -8.05 3.27 7.26
C PHE A 197 -6.75 2.49 7.53
N ILE A 198 -5.61 2.96 7.01
CA ILE A 198 -4.31 2.32 7.22
C ILE A 198 -3.98 2.27 8.71
N ARG A 199 -4.21 3.37 9.43
CA ARG A 199 -3.97 3.44 10.87
C ARG A 199 -4.78 2.39 11.63
N GLU A 200 -6.10 2.41 11.44
CA GLU A 200 -7.06 1.60 12.21
C GLU A 200 -7.00 0.12 11.86
N ASN A 201 -6.81 -0.21 10.58
CA ASN A 201 -6.90 -1.58 10.10
C ASN A 201 -5.55 -2.32 10.09
N TYR A 202 -4.43 -1.61 10.02
CA TYR A 202 -3.10 -2.25 9.96
C TYR A 202 -2.21 -1.84 11.12
N LEU A 203 -1.91 -0.55 11.26
CA LEU A 203 -0.89 -0.10 12.20
C LEU A 203 -1.28 -0.36 13.66
N ASP A 204 -2.55 -0.12 14.03
CA ASP A 204 -3.07 -0.44 15.36
C ASP A 204 -3.27 -1.95 15.59
N ASN A 205 -3.22 -2.76 14.53
CA ASN A 205 -3.30 -4.23 14.58
C ASN A 205 -1.92 -4.92 14.51
N GLN A 206 -0.87 -4.25 14.98
CA GLN A 206 0.52 -4.76 15.04
C GLN A 206 1.17 -5.00 13.66
N GLN A 207 0.62 -4.45 12.58
CA GLN A 207 1.26 -4.41 11.26
C GLN A 207 1.90 -3.04 11.02
N GLN A 208 2.87 -2.70 11.87
CA GLN A 208 3.43 -1.34 11.95
C GLN A 208 4.48 -1.02 10.88
N THR A 209 4.84 -1.97 10.03
CA THR A 209 5.87 -1.84 8.98
C THR A 209 5.29 -2.30 7.64
N LEU A 210 5.86 -1.85 6.52
CA LEU A 210 5.48 -2.34 5.19
C LEU A 210 5.60 -3.88 5.12
N TYR A 211 6.65 -4.44 5.71
CA TYR A 211 6.85 -5.87 5.84
C TYR A 211 5.68 -6.55 6.54
N ALA A 212 5.28 -6.04 7.71
CA ALA A 212 4.20 -6.64 8.48
C ALA A 212 2.83 -6.47 7.81
N MET A 213 2.60 -5.36 7.11
CA MET A 213 1.40 -5.15 6.29
C MET A 213 1.32 -6.16 5.13
N ARG A 214 2.46 -6.50 4.50
CA ARG A 214 2.50 -7.43 3.36
C ARG A 214 2.49 -8.90 3.76
N TRP A 215 3.17 -9.26 4.84
CA TRP A 215 3.44 -10.67 5.18
C TRP A 215 2.76 -11.15 6.45
N ASN A 216 2.27 -10.22 7.28
CA ASN A 216 1.66 -10.46 8.60
C ASN A 216 2.38 -11.56 9.40
N PRO A 217 3.63 -11.35 9.85
CA PRO A 217 4.41 -12.37 10.53
C PRO A 217 3.78 -12.87 11.85
N GLN A 218 2.85 -12.11 12.44
CA GLN A 218 2.08 -12.55 13.60
C GLN A 218 1.05 -13.63 13.25
N GLN A 219 0.50 -13.60 12.04
CA GLN A 219 -0.44 -14.59 11.49
C GLN A 219 -0.20 -14.72 9.97
N PRO A 220 0.87 -15.42 9.55
CA PRO A 220 1.29 -15.40 8.16
C PRO A 220 0.19 -15.87 7.19
N GLY A 221 0.15 -15.23 6.02
CA GLY A 221 -0.85 -15.53 4.97
C GLY A 221 -2.25 -14.98 5.26
N THR A 222 -2.42 -14.14 6.27
CA THR A 222 -3.71 -13.53 6.62
C THR A 222 -3.60 -12.03 6.74
N HIS A 223 -4.71 -11.32 6.52
CA HIS A 223 -4.78 -9.86 6.68
C HIS A 223 -3.66 -9.10 5.95
N LEU A 224 -3.41 -9.50 4.70
CA LEU A 224 -2.35 -8.90 3.88
C LEU A 224 -2.87 -7.63 3.23
N TYR A 225 -2.02 -6.63 3.08
CA TYR A 225 -2.40 -5.41 2.38
C TYR A 225 -2.43 -5.64 0.85
N ALA A 226 -1.46 -6.39 0.32
CA ALA A 226 -1.30 -6.63 -1.12
C ALA A 226 -0.92 -8.08 -1.43
N THR A 227 -1.14 -8.52 -2.67
CA THR A 227 -0.68 -9.83 -3.16
C THR A 227 0.64 -9.78 -3.94
N ASP A 228 1.09 -8.60 -4.42
CA ASP A 228 2.43 -8.47 -5.04
C ASP A 228 3.53 -8.69 -4.01
N ILE A 229 4.35 -9.72 -4.20
CA ILE A 229 5.46 -10.07 -3.30
C ILE A 229 6.49 -8.94 -3.16
N GLU A 230 6.58 -8.02 -4.13
CA GLU A 230 7.51 -6.90 -4.10
C GLU A 230 6.90 -5.59 -3.57
N TRP A 231 5.61 -5.60 -3.17
CA TRP A 231 4.90 -4.38 -2.74
C TRP A 231 5.64 -3.61 -1.65
N ALA A 232 6.07 -4.31 -0.59
CA ALA A 232 6.75 -3.69 0.55
C ALA A 232 8.11 -3.11 0.15
N ILE A 233 8.84 -3.81 -0.72
CA ILE A 233 10.14 -3.38 -1.25
C ILE A 233 9.98 -2.13 -2.12
N LYS A 234 9.00 -2.12 -3.03
CA LYS A 234 8.73 -1.00 -3.95
C LYS A 234 8.43 0.30 -3.19
N ILE A 235 7.55 0.23 -2.19
CA ILE A 235 7.22 1.41 -1.36
C ILE A 235 8.42 1.76 -0.46
N GLY A 236 9.09 0.76 0.10
CA GLY A 236 10.28 0.95 0.95
C GLY A 236 11.39 1.73 0.24
N SER A 237 11.71 1.40 -1.00
CA SER A 237 12.75 2.10 -1.77
C SER A 237 12.39 3.56 -2.08
N ILE A 238 11.10 3.86 -2.28
CA ILE A 238 10.65 5.25 -2.46
C ILE A 238 10.69 5.99 -1.12
N LEU A 239 10.29 5.32 -0.03
CA LEU A 239 10.36 5.87 1.33
C LEU A 239 11.80 6.22 1.72
N GLU A 240 12.74 5.31 1.49
CA GLU A 240 14.18 5.54 1.65
C GLU A 240 14.65 6.78 0.88
N SER A 241 14.24 6.88 -0.39
CA SER A 241 14.57 8.03 -1.24
C SER A 241 13.99 9.34 -0.71
N HIS A 242 12.79 9.33 -0.13
CA HIS A 242 12.16 10.51 0.46
C HIS A 242 12.86 10.94 1.74
N TYR A 243 13.19 10.01 2.64
CA TYR A 243 13.99 10.30 3.83
C TYR A 243 15.33 10.97 3.47
N ALA A 244 16.05 10.39 2.50
CA ALA A 244 17.29 10.98 2.01
C ALA A 244 17.09 12.37 1.37
N ARG A 245 15.94 12.61 0.72
CA ARG A 245 15.64 13.87 0.03
C ARG A 245 15.33 15.02 0.98
N VAL A 246 14.68 14.71 2.11
CA VAL A 246 14.33 15.68 3.16
C VAL A 246 15.38 15.74 4.28
N GLU A 247 16.47 14.98 4.15
CA GLU A 247 17.59 14.96 5.11
C GLU A 247 17.16 14.56 6.54
N GLU A 248 16.14 13.70 6.66
CA GLU A 248 15.68 13.14 7.93
C GLU A 248 16.28 11.74 8.14
N GLU A 249 16.52 11.39 9.41
CA GLU A 249 17.02 10.07 9.81
C GLU A 249 15.86 9.14 10.22
N ALA A 250 15.99 7.86 9.92
CA ALA A 250 15.06 6.83 10.33
C ALA A 250 15.71 5.97 11.43
N ASP A 251 15.05 5.83 12.58
CA ASP A 251 15.70 5.22 13.76
C ASP A 251 15.08 3.89 14.19
N HIS A 252 13.78 3.68 13.97
CA HIS A 252 13.04 2.56 14.54
C HIS A 252 12.64 1.52 13.49
N PHE A 253 13.55 0.59 13.24
CA PHE A 253 13.32 -0.57 12.37
C PHE A 253 12.98 -1.81 13.20
N ILE A 254 11.98 -2.57 12.74
CA ILE A 254 11.55 -3.83 13.34
C ILE A 254 11.99 -4.96 12.41
N THR A 255 12.93 -5.81 12.84
CA THR A 255 13.48 -6.91 12.03
C THR A 255 13.28 -8.28 12.67
N GLU A 256 13.00 -8.33 13.97
CA GLU A 256 12.80 -9.56 14.75
C GLU A 256 11.37 -10.12 14.55
N TYR A 257 11.12 -10.72 13.38
CA TYR A 257 9.80 -11.27 13.02
C TYR A 257 9.65 -12.77 13.27
N TYR A 258 10.75 -13.52 13.22
CA TYR A 258 10.76 -14.98 13.27
C TYR A 258 11.72 -15.48 14.36
N GLN A 259 11.49 -16.71 14.84
CA GLN A 259 12.39 -17.43 15.75
C GLN A 259 13.57 -18.08 15.04
#